data_AF-A0A7J6U274-F1
#
_entry.id   AF-A0A7J6U274-F1
#
_cell.length_a   1.000
_cell.length_b   1.000
_cell.length_c   1.000
_cell.angle_alpha   90.00
_cell.angle_beta   90.00
_cell.angle_gamma   90.00
#
_symmetry.space_group_name_H-M   'P 1'
#
loop_
_entity.id
_entity.type
_entity.pdbx_description
1 polymer ?
#
loop_
_entity_poly.entity_id
_entity_poly.type
_entity_poly.pdbx_seq_one_letter_code
_entity_poly.pdbx_strand_id
1 'polypeptide(L)'
;WGLPADPSRREKFPPIDDDPVVESNKKGTISFASAGPNTRTTQMFINLADNVFLDTSGFAPVARVLEGMGAVESINAKYGEEPDQGKIQSEGEKYLQRQFPRLTKILRVEVIGEYDDSEELVPRPPTKPI
;
A
#
# COMPACT_ATOMS: atom_id res chain seq x y z
N TRP A 1 3.73 2.23 -0.37
CA TRP A 1 4.57 1.72 0.75
C TRP A 1 5.05 0.31 0.41
N GLY A 2 5.80 -0.37 1.29
CA GLY A 2 6.07 -1.80 1.16
C GLY A 2 7.52 -2.21 0.90
N LEU A 3 8.45 -1.26 0.69
CA LEU A 3 9.88 -1.56 0.73
C LEU A 3 10.36 -1.65 2.20
N PRO A 4 11.22 -2.61 2.55
CA PRO A 4 11.73 -2.73 3.92
C PRO A 4 12.64 -1.55 4.26
N ALA A 5 12.53 -1.06 5.50
CA ALA A 5 13.39 0.00 6.04
C ALA A 5 14.89 -0.37 5.98
N ASP A 6 15.20 -1.65 6.14
CA ASP A 6 16.51 -2.26 5.95
C ASP A 6 16.58 -2.94 4.56
N PRO A 7 17.38 -2.39 3.63
CA PRO A 7 17.56 -2.95 2.28
C PRO A 7 17.94 -4.44 2.24
N SER A 8 18.68 -4.93 3.24
CA SER A 8 19.15 -6.33 3.28
C SER A 8 18.01 -7.34 3.39
N ARG A 9 16.80 -6.90 3.74
CA ARG A 9 15.63 -7.75 3.90
C ARG A 9 14.81 -7.94 2.62
N ARG A 10 15.17 -7.26 1.51
CA ARG A 10 14.38 -7.28 0.26
C ARG A 10 14.26 -8.69 -0.34
N GLU A 11 15.37 -9.44 -0.39
CA GLU A 11 15.44 -10.72 -1.09
C GLU A 11 14.57 -11.83 -0.48
N LYS A 12 13.94 -11.57 0.68
CA LYS A 12 13.07 -12.52 1.38
C LYS A 12 11.69 -12.70 0.73
N PHE A 13 11.32 -11.83 -0.20
CA PHE A 13 9.98 -11.80 -0.77
C PHE A 13 10.05 -12.13 -2.26
N PRO A 14 9.74 -13.37 -2.69
CA PRO A 14 9.68 -13.71 -4.10
C PRO A 14 8.55 -12.94 -4.80
N PRO A 15 8.59 -12.82 -6.14
CA PRO A 15 7.46 -12.31 -6.91
C PRO A 15 6.19 -13.13 -6.67
N ILE A 16 5.06 -12.46 -6.77
CA ILE A 16 3.72 -13.03 -6.65
C ILE A 16 3.08 -12.99 -8.04
N ASP A 17 2.46 -14.08 -8.47
CA ASP A 17 1.73 -14.15 -9.75
C ASP A 17 0.57 -13.15 -9.77
N ASP A 18 0.18 -12.65 -10.93
CA ASP A 18 -0.90 -11.65 -11.04
C ASP A 18 -2.28 -12.26 -10.74
N ASP A 19 -3.13 -11.47 -10.07
CA ASP A 19 -4.55 -11.80 -9.90
C ASP A 19 -5.37 -11.23 -11.07
N PRO A 20 -6.48 -11.86 -11.46
CA PRO A 20 -7.42 -11.24 -12.38
C PRO A 20 -8.04 -9.98 -11.76
N VAL A 21 -8.25 -8.96 -12.59
CA VAL A 21 -8.97 -7.75 -12.16
C VAL A 21 -10.47 -8.04 -12.12
N VAL A 22 -11.00 -8.25 -10.91
CA VAL A 22 -12.44 -8.50 -10.65
C VAL A 22 -13.15 -7.30 -10.04
N GLU A 23 -12.40 -6.33 -9.54
CA GLU A 23 -12.88 -5.06 -8.97
C GLU A 23 -12.13 -3.89 -9.60
N SER A 24 -12.76 -2.72 -9.66
CA SER A 24 -12.17 -1.53 -10.30
C SER A 24 -11.31 -0.70 -9.33
N ASN A 25 -10.24 -0.08 -9.83
CA ASN A 25 -9.34 0.82 -9.09
C ASN A 25 -10.00 2.16 -8.74
N LYS A 26 -11.06 2.12 -7.92
CA LYS A 26 -11.76 3.30 -7.39
C LYS A 26 -11.03 3.90 -6.19
N LYS A 27 -11.38 5.13 -5.83
CA LYS A 27 -10.86 5.79 -4.62
C LYS A 27 -11.00 4.89 -3.38
N GLY A 28 -9.91 4.78 -2.62
CA GLY A 28 -9.81 3.99 -1.40
C GLY A 28 -9.46 2.52 -1.61
N THR A 29 -9.39 2.02 -2.85
CA THR A 29 -8.89 0.66 -3.09
C THR A 29 -7.37 0.60 -2.99
N ILE A 30 -6.85 -0.60 -2.71
CA ILE A 30 -5.45 -0.89 -2.49
C ILE A 30 -5.03 -2.00 -3.45
N SER A 31 -3.95 -1.78 -4.18
CA SER A 31 -3.41 -2.73 -5.16
C SER A 31 -1.90 -2.85 -4.98
N PHE A 32 -1.33 -3.97 -5.43
CA PHE A 32 0.13 -4.14 -5.50
C PHE A 32 0.72 -3.28 -6.62
N ALA A 33 1.91 -2.72 -6.41
CA ALA A 33 2.72 -2.16 -7.48
C ALA A 33 3.44 -3.29 -8.25
N SER A 34 3.67 -3.11 -9.55
CA SER A 34 4.38 -4.07 -10.39
C SER A 34 5.31 -3.38 -11.37
N ALA A 35 6.26 -4.13 -11.92
CA ALA A 35 7.14 -3.74 -13.03
C ALA A 35 6.76 -4.49 -14.34
N GLY A 36 5.51 -4.98 -14.42
CA GLY A 36 5.02 -5.85 -15.49
C GLY A 36 4.47 -7.18 -14.97
N PRO A 37 4.11 -8.11 -15.87
CA PRO A 37 3.43 -9.35 -15.50
C PRO A 37 4.20 -10.21 -14.49
N ASN A 38 3.53 -10.67 -13.44
CA ASN A 38 4.05 -11.55 -12.38
C ASN A 38 5.31 -11.01 -11.66
N THR A 39 5.42 -9.69 -11.51
CA THR A 39 6.57 -9.03 -10.86
C THR A 39 6.22 -8.34 -9.55
N ARG A 40 4.96 -8.40 -9.12
CA ARG A 40 4.53 -7.79 -7.86
C ARG A 40 5.18 -8.48 -6.67
N THR A 41 5.49 -7.70 -5.64
CA THR A 41 6.18 -8.18 -4.42
C THR A 41 5.47 -7.64 -3.19
N THR A 42 6.11 -6.76 -2.41
CA THR A 42 5.56 -6.21 -1.17
C THR A 42 5.08 -4.77 -1.31
N GLN A 43 5.38 -4.12 -2.43
CA GLN A 43 4.99 -2.74 -2.67
C GLN A 43 3.50 -2.63 -3.01
N MET A 44 2.81 -1.70 -2.36
CA MET A 44 1.38 -1.44 -2.54
C MET A 44 1.11 0.07 -2.58
N PHE A 45 -0.02 0.45 -3.19
CA PHE A 45 -0.53 1.82 -3.25
C PHE A 45 -2.02 1.90 -2.90
N ILE A 46 -2.48 3.06 -2.40
CA ILE A 46 -3.90 3.38 -2.22
C ILE A 46 -4.31 4.33 -3.34
N ASN A 47 -5.42 4.06 -4.00
CA ASN A 47 -6.02 4.97 -4.95
C ASN A 47 -6.61 6.19 -4.21
N LEU A 48 -6.05 7.39 -4.41
CA LEU A 48 -6.58 8.64 -3.83
C LEU A 48 -7.73 9.24 -4.65
N ALA A 49 -7.93 8.74 -5.88
CA ALA A 49 -8.99 9.08 -6.80
C ALA A 49 -9.36 7.83 -7.63
N ASP A 50 -10.39 7.93 -8.47
CA ASP A 50 -10.74 6.84 -9.38
C ASP A 50 -9.71 6.72 -10.51
N ASN A 51 -9.01 5.59 -10.55
CA ASN A 51 -7.93 5.29 -11.49
C ASN A 51 -8.29 4.07 -12.36
N VAL A 52 -9.49 4.08 -12.95
CA VAL A 52 -10.04 2.96 -13.76
C VAL A 52 -9.11 2.52 -14.91
N PHE A 53 -8.23 3.41 -15.39
CA PHE A 53 -7.22 3.07 -16.40
C PHE A 53 -6.22 1.98 -15.94
N LEU A 54 -6.07 1.77 -14.63
CA LEU A 54 -5.23 0.73 -14.05
C LEU A 54 -5.86 -0.67 -14.20
N ASP A 55 -7.18 -0.76 -14.36
CA ASP A 55 -7.89 -2.02 -14.53
C ASP A 55 -7.42 -2.75 -15.80
N THR A 56 -7.33 -2.01 -16.91
CA THR A 56 -6.81 -2.55 -18.18
C THR A 56 -5.31 -2.81 -18.17
N SER A 57 -4.59 -2.27 -17.18
CA SER A 57 -3.16 -2.48 -16.99
C SER A 57 -2.86 -3.67 -16.06
N GLY A 58 -3.89 -4.40 -15.59
CA GLY A 58 -3.74 -5.60 -14.77
C GLY A 58 -3.51 -5.36 -13.28
N PHE A 59 -3.70 -4.13 -12.79
CA PHE A 59 -3.59 -3.85 -11.36
C PHE A 59 -4.87 -4.28 -10.65
N ALA A 60 -4.88 -5.51 -10.13
CA ALA A 60 -6.02 -6.01 -9.37
C ALA A 60 -6.08 -5.39 -7.95
N PRO A 61 -7.17 -4.73 -7.56
CA PRO A 61 -7.42 -4.37 -6.17
C PRO A 61 -7.52 -5.60 -5.28
N VAL A 62 -6.85 -5.57 -4.13
CA VAL A 62 -6.82 -6.67 -3.15
C VAL A 62 -7.38 -6.27 -1.78
N ALA A 63 -7.58 -4.97 -1.56
CA ALA A 63 -8.23 -4.44 -0.36
C ALA A 63 -8.87 -3.08 -0.64
N ARG A 64 -9.64 -2.60 0.33
CA ARG A 64 -10.16 -1.22 0.35
C ARG A 64 -10.10 -0.66 1.76
N VAL A 65 -9.94 0.65 1.87
CA VAL A 65 -10.04 1.37 3.15
C VAL A 65 -11.52 1.42 3.55
N LEU A 66 -11.85 0.79 4.67
CA LEU A 66 -13.21 0.82 5.25
C LEU A 66 -13.45 2.11 6.04
N GLU A 67 -12.47 2.48 6.85
CA GLU A 67 -12.50 3.64 7.74
C GLU A 67 -11.15 4.36 7.71
N GLY A 68 -11.15 5.66 8.01
CA GLY A 68 -9.90 6.43 8.12
C GLY A 68 -9.35 6.98 6.79
N MET A 69 -10.15 7.07 5.72
CA MET A 69 -9.72 7.73 4.47
C MET A 69 -9.24 9.18 4.68
N GLY A 70 -9.77 9.91 5.65
CA GLY A 70 -9.27 11.25 5.98
C GLY A 70 -7.81 11.25 6.45
N ALA A 71 -7.34 10.20 7.12
CA ALA A 71 -5.93 10.07 7.48
C ALA A 71 -5.06 9.81 6.24
N VAL A 72 -5.55 8.98 5.30
CA VAL A 72 -4.88 8.73 4.01
C VAL A 72 -4.76 10.00 3.18
N GLU A 73 -5.82 10.81 3.11
CA GLU A 73 -5.82 12.10 2.40
C GLU A 73 -4.93 13.15 3.08
N SER A 74 -4.62 12.97 4.37
CA SER A 74 -3.72 13.84 5.12
C SER A 74 -2.23 13.46 5.03
N ILE A 75 -1.89 12.44 4.23
CA ILE A 75 -0.47 12.07 3.99
C ILE A 75 0.28 13.30 3.48
N ASN A 76 1.48 13.52 4.02
CA ASN A 76 2.27 14.70 3.68
C ASN A 76 2.74 14.64 2.21
N ALA A 77 2.03 15.36 1.35
CA ALA A 77 2.28 15.42 -0.09
C ALA A 77 3.49 16.30 -0.47
N LYS A 78 4.17 16.94 0.48
CA LYS A 78 5.24 17.93 0.21
C LYS A 78 6.29 17.42 -0.79
N TYR A 79 6.68 16.15 -0.66
CA TYR A 79 7.81 15.60 -1.40
C TYR A 79 7.41 14.97 -2.73
N GLY A 80 6.11 14.72 -2.99
CA GLY A 80 5.62 14.12 -4.23
C GLY A 80 6.48 12.96 -4.74
N GLU A 81 6.90 13.06 -6.00
CA GLU A 81 7.74 12.09 -6.72
C GLU A 81 9.26 12.31 -6.53
N GLU A 82 9.68 13.19 -5.61
CA GLU A 82 11.12 13.44 -5.34
C GLU A 82 11.90 12.24 -4.77
N PRO A 83 11.31 11.36 -3.92
CA PRO A 83 12.03 10.20 -3.41
C PRO A 83 12.46 9.23 -4.51
N ASP A 84 13.77 9.05 -4.67
CA ASP A 84 14.35 8.17 -5.67
C ASP A 84 14.22 6.70 -5.26
N GLN A 85 13.47 5.91 -6.04
CA GLN A 85 13.21 4.52 -5.72
C GLN A 85 14.50 3.67 -5.66
N GLY A 86 15.52 3.98 -6.46
CA GLY A 86 16.81 3.29 -6.43
C GLY A 86 17.55 3.51 -5.10
N LYS A 87 17.52 4.73 -4.56
CA LYS A 87 18.09 5.06 -3.25
C LYS A 87 17.29 4.52 -2.08
N ILE A 88 15.96 4.51 -2.16
CA ILE A 88 15.13 3.78 -1.18
C ILE A 88 15.55 2.31 -1.19
N GLN A 89 15.83 1.77 -2.37
CA GLN A 89 16.23 0.39 -2.51
C GLN A 89 17.64 0.08 -2.00
N SER A 90 18.61 0.98 -2.15
CA SER A 90 20.01 0.72 -1.75
C SER A 90 20.34 1.21 -0.32
N GLU A 91 19.74 2.31 0.12
CA GLU A 91 20.04 2.96 1.40
C GLU A 91 18.91 2.84 2.44
N GLY A 92 17.67 2.59 1.99
CA GLY A 92 16.51 2.39 2.86
C GLY A 92 16.17 3.61 3.71
N GLU A 93 15.81 3.35 4.97
CA GLU A 93 15.34 4.37 5.91
C GLU A 93 16.37 5.49 6.16
N LYS A 94 17.67 5.19 6.07
CA LYS A 94 18.73 6.21 6.26
C LYS A 94 18.66 7.31 5.21
N TYR A 95 18.34 6.97 3.97
CA TYR A 95 18.14 7.93 2.89
C TYR A 95 16.88 8.77 3.13
N LEU A 96 15.77 8.09 3.46
CA LEU A 96 14.48 8.74 3.69
C LEU A 96 14.53 9.73 4.87
N GLN A 97 15.15 9.35 5.99
CA GLN A 97 15.29 10.24 7.14
C GLN A 97 16.15 11.48 6.84
N ARG A 98 17.23 11.30 6.07
CA ARG A 98 18.16 12.38 5.74
C ARG A 98 17.56 13.39 4.77
N GLN A 99 16.85 12.93 3.74
CA GLN A 99 16.36 13.80 2.66
C GLN A 99 14.88 14.19 2.81
N PHE A 100 14.08 13.33 3.43
CA PHE A 100 12.63 13.51 3.53
C PHE A 100 12.14 13.32 4.98
N PRO A 101 12.65 14.10 5.95
CA PRO A 101 12.38 13.89 7.38
C PRO A 101 10.90 14.01 7.79
N ARG A 102 10.05 14.59 6.92
CA ARG A 102 8.62 14.76 7.18
C ARG A 102 7.72 13.76 6.43
N LEU A 103 8.28 12.69 5.86
CA LEU A 103 7.46 11.62 5.27
C LEU A 103 6.54 11.00 6.32
N THR A 104 5.28 10.79 5.93
CA THR A 104 4.34 10.01 6.74
C THR A 104 4.83 8.57 6.81
N LYS A 105 4.80 7.98 8.01
CA LYS A 105 5.26 6.61 8.26
C LYS A 105 4.14 5.75 8.82
N ILE A 106 4.08 4.50 8.38
CA ILE A 106 3.29 3.46 9.02
C ILE A 106 4.11 2.93 10.19
N LEU A 107 3.63 3.12 11.42
CA LEU A 107 4.35 2.71 12.63
C LEU A 107 3.99 1.30 13.09
N ARG A 108 2.73 0.89 12.86
CA ARG A 108 2.19 -0.40 13.29
C ARG A 108 1.15 -0.87 12.28
N VAL A 109 1.09 -2.18 12.09
CA VAL A 109 0.02 -2.87 11.38
C VAL A 109 -0.47 -3.97 12.30
N GLU A 110 -1.79 -4.09 12.43
CA GLU A 110 -2.43 -5.09 13.29
C GLU A 110 -3.55 -5.77 12.54
N VAL A 111 -3.66 -7.08 12.72
CA VAL A 111 -4.84 -7.84 12.29
C VAL A 111 -5.82 -7.78 13.46
N ILE A 112 -6.88 -6.97 13.30
CA ILE A 112 -7.88 -6.71 14.36
C ILE A 112 -9.01 -7.75 14.42
N GLY A 113 -8.89 -8.83 13.64
CA GLY A 113 -9.79 -9.97 13.63
C GLY A 113 -9.82 -10.62 12.25
N GLU A 114 -10.22 -11.89 12.21
CA GLU A 114 -10.54 -12.59 10.98
C GLU A 114 -11.99 -12.23 10.59
N TYR A 115 -12.24 -12.01 9.30
CA TYR A 115 -13.59 -11.86 8.77
C TYR A 115 -13.98 -13.21 8.17
N ASP A 116 -15.14 -13.72 8.57
CA ASP A 116 -15.76 -14.86 7.91
C ASP A 116 -16.47 -14.33 6.65
N ASP A 117 -15.98 -14.70 5.47
CA ASP A 117 -16.52 -14.28 4.18
C ASP A 117 -17.98 -14.75 3.94
N SER A 118 -18.53 -15.60 4.84
CA SER A 118 -19.95 -15.97 4.83
C SER A 118 -20.88 -14.96 5.49
N GLU A 119 -20.36 -13.96 6.21
CA GLU A 119 -21.14 -12.85 6.75
C GLU A 119 -20.90 -11.57 5.94
N GLU A 120 -21.98 -10.89 5.55
CA GLU A 120 -21.96 -9.61 4.85
C GLU A 120 -21.04 -8.61 5.60
N LEU A 121 -20.27 -7.80 4.87
CA LEU A 121 -19.32 -6.83 5.45
C LEU A 121 -20.05 -5.75 6.28
N VAL A 122 -20.43 -6.06 7.50
CA VAL A 122 -20.94 -5.09 8.47
C VAL A 122 -19.73 -4.43 9.16
N PRO A 123 -19.57 -3.09 9.07
CA PRO A 123 -18.51 -2.40 9.78
C PRO A 123 -18.57 -2.73 11.28
N ARG A 124 -17.48 -3.28 11.83
CA ARG A 124 -17.37 -3.50 13.27
C ARG A 124 -17.29 -2.13 13.97
N PRO A 125 -18.04 -1.88 15.04
CA PRO A 125 -17.95 -0.62 15.76
C PRO A 125 -16.51 -0.41 16.28
N PRO A 126 -16.02 0.84 16.30
CA PRO A 126 -14.64 1.13 16.69
C PRO A 126 -14.37 0.62 18.10
N THR A 127 -13.37 -0.26 18.23
CA THR A 127 -12.87 -0.68 19.54
C THR A 127 -12.13 0.51 20.16
N LYS A 128 -12.48 0.85 21.40
CA LYS A 128 -11.76 1.89 22.15
C LYS A 128 -10.29 1.45 22.32
N PRO A 129 -9.32 2.35 22.14
CA PRO A 129 -7.93 2.04 22.45
C PRO A 129 -7.79 1.72 23.96
N ILE A 130 -6.95 0.72 24.28
CA ILE A 130 -6.52 0.35 25.63
C ILE A 130 -5.66 1.47 26.23
#